data_AF-A0A377IRT8-F1
#
_entry.id   AF-A0A377IRT8-F1
#
_cell.length_a   1.000
_cell.length_b   1.000
_cell.length_c   1.000
_cell.angle_alpha   90.00
_cell.angle_beta   90.00
_cell.angle_gamma   90.00
#
_symmetry.space_group_name_H-M   'P 1'
#
loop_
_entity.id
_entity.type
_entity.pdbx_description
1 polymer ?
#
loop_
_entity_poly.entity_id
_entity_poly.type
_entity_poly.pdbx_seq_one_letter_code
_entity_poly.pdbx_strand_id
1 'polypeptide(L)'
;MQETGLEAELYFLNHYKNIKTFSNGHLKDMRLFGDGYDFYIQTNKQAFLVEVKGIRDKQGALRLTQKEYDQAQAYSHDYVLVVVLNLSEKPYLLSIANPLKHLEFKVCERKQKSILEYHLIGQIK
;
A
#
# COMPACT_ATOMS: atom_id res chain seq x y z
N MET A 1 -1.55 0.62 -13.93
CA MET A 1 -1.79 0.25 -12.51
C MET A 1 -0.49 0.14 -11.73
N GLN A 2 0.61 -0.39 -12.30
CA GLN A 2 1.93 -0.38 -11.64
C GLN A 2 2.49 1.03 -11.42
N GLU A 3 2.39 1.94 -12.40
CA GLU A 3 2.93 3.31 -12.27
C GLU A 3 2.29 4.11 -11.11
N THR A 4 0.96 4.08 -11.01
CA THR A 4 0.23 4.77 -9.93
C THR A 4 0.54 4.19 -8.55
N GLY A 5 0.85 2.89 -8.46
CA GLY A 5 1.30 2.27 -7.21
C GLY A 5 2.65 2.82 -6.78
N LEU A 6 3.65 2.76 -7.67
CA LEU A 6 5.00 3.25 -7.38
C LEU A 6 5.02 4.75 -7.05
N GLU A 7 4.27 5.57 -7.78
CA GLU A 7 4.16 7.00 -7.48
C GLU A 7 3.56 7.27 -6.09
N ALA A 8 2.54 6.52 -5.69
CA ALA A 8 1.93 6.63 -4.36
C ALA A 8 2.90 6.22 -3.25
N GLU A 9 3.60 5.10 -3.43
CA GLU A 9 4.62 4.62 -2.49
C GLU A 9 5.76 5.63 -2.31
N LEU A 10 6.26 6.20 -3.41
CA LEU A 10 7.30 7.23 -3.38
C LEU A 10 6.80 8.52 -2.71
N TYR A 11 5.56 8.93 -2.99
CA TYR A 11 4.96 10.08 -2.32
C TYR A 11 4.84 9.82 -0.82
N PHE A 12 4.37 8.63 -0.42
CA PHE A 12 4.27 8.22 0.98
C PHE A 12 5.64 8.24 1.68
N LEU A 13 6.68 7.65 1.09
CA LEU A 13 8.03 7.63 1.65
C LEU A 13 8.56 9.02 2.00
N ASN A 14 8.22 10.03 1.20
CA ASN A 14 8.65 11.41 1.40
C ASN A 14 7.76 12.19 2.40
N HIS A 15 6.54 11.73 2.67
CA HIS A 15 5.53 12.50 3.41
C HIS A 15 4.91 11.76 4.60
N TYR A 16 5.25 10.51 4.89
CA TYR A 16 4.61 9.71 5.94
C TYR A 16 4.68 10.39 7.32
N LYS A 17 5.74 11.16 7.59
CA LYS A 17 5.90 11.92 8.83
C LYS A 17 4.86 13.03 9.02
N ASN A 18 4.12 13.41 7.96
CA ASN A 18 3.01 14.34 8.04
C ASN A 18 1.76 13.71 8.64
N ILE A 19 1.68 12.37 8.69
CA ILE A 19 0.63 11.66 9.40
C ILE A 19 1.01 11.66 10.88
N LYS A 20 0.17 12.26 11.73
CA LYS A 20 0.45 12.43 13.17
C LYS A 20 0.84 11.12 13.87
N THR A 21 0.21 10.01 13.50
CA THR A 21 0.50 8.68 14.06
C THR A 21 1.93 8.21 13.77
N PHE A 22 2.52 8.65 12.65
CA PHE A 22 3.83 8.22 12.17
C PHE A 22 4.92 9.29 12.30
N SER A 23 4.61 10.48 12.81
CA SER A 23 5.52 11.65 12.77
C SER A 23 6.90 11.38 13.39
N ASN A 24 6.94 10.55 14.43
CA ASN A 24 8.16 10.17 15.15
C ASN A 24 8.56 8.71 14.88
N GLY A 25 7.99 8.10 13.84
CA GLY A 25 8.24 6.70 13.50
C GLY A 25 9.46 6.51 12.61
N HIS A 26 10.08 5.34 12.72
CA HIS A 26 11.10 4.85 11.82
C HIS A 26 10.48 3.85 10.84
N LEU A 27 10.54 4.19 9.55
CA LEU A 27 10.02 3.37 8.46
C LEU A 27 11.06 2.35 8.01
N LYS A 28 10.62 1.11 7.83
CA LYS A 28 11.33 0.03 7.14
C LYS A 28 10.56 -0.32 5.86
N ASP A 29 11.27 -0.37 4.74
CA ASP A 29 10.73 -0.76 3.44
C ASP A 29 10.51 -2.28 3.37
N MET A 30 9.27 -2.69 3.11
CA MET A 30 8.83 -4.08 3.09
C MET A 30 8.23 -4.49 1.74
N ARG A 31 8.25 -3.61 0.74
CA ARG A 31 7.58 -3.79 -0.56
C ARG A 31 8.04 -5.04 -1.32
N LEU A 32 9.31 -5.42 -1.16
CA LEU A 32 9.89 -6.57 -1.86
C LEU A 32 9.56 -7.92 -1.22
N PHE A 33 8.97 -7.95 -0.01
CA PHE A 33 8.68 -9.20 0.70
C PHE A 33 7.32 -9.79 0.29
N GLY A 34 6.37 -8.97 -0.14
CA GLY A 34 5.06 -9.45 -0.60
C GLY A 34 4.22 -10.08 0.51
N ASP A 35 4.36 -9.58 1.74
CA ASP A 35 3.70 -10.09 2.95
C ASP A 35 2.30 -9.48 3.20
N GLY A 36 1.82 -8.60 2.32
CA GLY A 36 0.49 -7.98 2.41
C GLY A 36 0.48 -6.57 3.01
N TYR A 37 1.65 -5.93 3.06
CA TYR A 37 1.83 -4.51 3.38
C TYR A 37 3.15 -4.01 2.76
N ASP A 38 3.23 -2.71 2.49
CA ASP A 38 4.38 -2.08 1.84
C ASP A 38 5.46 -1.63 2.82
N PHE A 39 5.07 -1.17 4.01
CA PHE A 39 5.98 -0.57 4.98
C PHE A 39 5.69 -1.01 6.41
N TYR A 40 6.75 -1.07 7.22
CA TYR A 40 6.66 -1.24 8.66
C TYR A 40 7.13 0.04 9.34
N ILE A 41 6.32 0.64 10.22
CA ILE A 41 6.68 1.86 10.94
C ILE A 41 6.71 1.60 12.43
N GLN A 42 7.91 1.69 13.02
CA GLN A 42 8.09 1.59 14.48
C GLN A 42 8.05 2.98 15.10
N THR A 43 7.12 3.20 16.01
CA THR A 43 7.13 4.36 16.91
C THR A 43 7.58 3.95 18.31
N ASN A 44 7.75 4.91 19.21
CA ASN A 44 8.04 4.62 20.63
C ASN A 44 6.89 3.91 21.35
N LYS A 45 5.67 3.96 20.81
CA LYS A 45 4.46 3.42 21.45
C LYS A 45 4.04 2.08 20.88
N GLN A 46 4.08 1.96 19.56
CA GLN A 46 3.62 0.79 18.83
C GLN A 46 4.25 0.71 17.44
N ALA A 47 4.05 -0.44 16.80
CA ALA A 47 4.43 -0.70 15.43
C ALA A 47 3.19 -0.68 14.53
N PHE A 48 3.38 -0.30 13.26
CA PHE A 48 2.33 -0.29 12.26
C PHE A 48 2.75 -1.04 11.00
N LEU A 49 1.86 -1.88 10.50
CA LEU A 49 1.89 -2.40 9.13
C LEU A 49 1.15 -1.41 8.25
N VAL A 50 1.80 -0.92 7.20
CA VAL A 50 1.25 0.14 6.35
C VAL A 50 1.19 -0.33 4.91
N GLU A 51 -0.02 -0.29 4.36
CA GLU A 51 -0.29 -0.55 2.94
C GLU A 51 -0.62 0.77 2.25
N VAL A 52 -0.02 1.02 1.08
CA VAL A 52 -0.16 2.28 0.35
C VAL A 52 -0.90 2.06 -0.96
N LYS A 53 -1.98 2.82 -1.17
CA LYS A 53 -2.74 2.82 -2.42
C LYS A 53 -2.74 4.20 -3.05
N GLY A 54 -2.63 4.25 -4.37
CA GLY A 54 -2.68 5.49 -5.15
C GLY A 54 -4.01 5.67 -5.88
N ILE A 55 -4.56 6.89 -5.85
CA ILE A 55 -5.71 7.31 -6.63
C ILE A 55 -5.37 8.62 -7.36
N ARG A 56 -5.58 8.64 -8.67
CA ARG A 56 -5.27 9.77 -9.56
C ARG A 56 -6.07 11.03 -9.22
N ASP A 57 -7.35 10.85 -8.90
CA ASP A 57 -8.29 11.93 -8.59
C ASP A 57 -8.52 12.10 -7.08
N LYS A 58 -9.36 13.06 -6.70
CA LYS A 58 -9.75 13.32 -5.30
C LYS A 58 -10.60 12.22 -4.67
N GLN A 59 -11.11 11.30 -5.49
CA GLN A 59 -11.90 10.14 -5.09
C GLN A 59 -11.68 8.98 -6.07
N GLY A 60 -11.93 7.76 -5.63
CA GLY A 60 -11.82 6.60 -6.51
C GLY A 60 -12.06 5.29 -5.77
N ALA A 61 -12.12 4.20 -6.53
CA ALA A 61 -12.18 2.86 -5.97
C ALA A 61 -10.77 2.37 -5.62
N LEU A 62 -10.68 1.61 -4.53
CA LEU A 62 -9.49 0.86 -4.15
C LEU A 62 -9.83 -0.62 -4.02
N ARG A 63 -8.81 -1.46 -3.98
CA ARG A 63 -8.93 -2.89 -3.74
C ARG A 63 -7.80 -3.36 -2.86
N LEU A 64 -8.07 -4.39 -2.07
CA LEU A 64 -7.05 -5.16 -1.37
C LEU A 64 -6.82 -6.48 -2.10
N THR A 65 -5.58 -6.96 -2.08
CA THR A 65 -5.27 -8.36 -2.39
C THR A 65 -5.70 -9.25 -1.21
N GLN A 66 -5.75 -10.58 -1.43
CA GLN A 66 -6.11 -11.51 -0.36
C GLN A 66 -5.16 -11.36 0.84
N LYS A 67 -3.85 -11.32 0.60
CA LYS A 67 -2.85 -11.15 1.66
C LYS A 67 -3.03 -9.84 2.42
N GLU A 68 -3.26 -8.73 1.73
CA GLU A 68 -3.50 -7.43 2.37
C GLU A 68 -4.75 -7.46 3.26
N TYR A 69 -5.84 -8.08 2.77
CA TYR A 69 -7.07 -8.24 3.56
C TYR A 69 -6.83 -9.09 4.81
N ASP A 70 -6.13 -10.22 4.67
CA ASP A 70 -5.82 -11.12 5.79
C ASP A 70 -4.93 -10.43 6.84
N GLN A 71 -3.93 -9.66 6.41
CA GLN A 71 -3.09 -8.86 7.32
C GLN A 71 -3.90 -7.77 8.01
N ALA A 72 -4.77 -7.05 7.28
CA ALA A 72 -5.63 -6.04 7.86
C ALA A 72 -6.58 -6.62 8.92
N GLN A 73 -7.08 -7.84 8.69
CA GLN A 73 -7.90 -8.56 9.66
C GLN A 73 -7.08 -8.98 10.89
N ALA A 74 -5.92 -9.60 10.68
CA ALA A 74 -5.08 -10.15 11.75
C ALA A 74 -4.52 -9.05 12.68
N TYR A 75 -4.09 -7.92 12.12
CA TYR A 75 -3.42 -6.86 12.87
C TYR A 75 -4.33 -5.68 13.25
N SER A 76 -5.52 -5.57 12.64
CA SER A 76 -6.59 -4.64 13.05
C SER A 76 -6.08 -3.21 13.29
N HIS A 77 -5.91 -2.77 14.55
CA HIS A 77 -5.50 -1.41 14.90
C HIS A 77 -4.04 -1.09 14.56
N ASP A 78 -3.20 -2.12 14.40
CA ASP A 78 -1.81 -1.98 13.98
C ASP A 78 -1.65 -2.05 12.46
N TYR A 79 -2.73 -2.28 11.71
CA TYR A 79 -2.75 -2.18 10.24
C TYR A 79 -3.36 -0.85 9.81
N VAL A 80 -2.62 -0.09 8.99
CA VAL A 80 -3.05 1.22 8.48
C VAL A 80 -3.02 1.21 6.97
N LEU A 81 -4.17 1.50 6.37
CA LEU A 81 -4.26 1.77 4.94
C LEU A 81 -4.00 3.26 4.72
N VAL A 82 -3.02 3.59 3.88
CA VAL A 82 -2.76 4.97 3.47
C VAL A 82 -3.09 5.13 2.00
N VAL A 83 -4.00 6.05 1.71
CA VAL A 83 -4.39 6.39 0.34
C VAL A 83 -3.76 7.73 -0.04
N VAL A 84 -2.94 7.72 -1.10
CA VAL A 84 -2.45 8.94 -1.75
C VAL A 84 -3.46 9.33 -2.80
N LEU A 85 -4.23 10.37 -2.51
CA LEU A 85 -5.28 10.91 -3.38
C LEU A 85 -4.74 12.03 -4.25
N ASN A 86 -5.43 12.33 -5.35
CA ASN A 86 -5.15 13.47 -6.22
C ASN A 86 -3.73 13.46 -6.82
N LEU A 87 -3.21 12.27 -7.14
CA LEU A 87 -1.87 12.06 -7.71
C LEU A 87 -1.64 12.80 -9.04
N SER A 88 -2.70 13.10 -9.80
CA SER A 88 -2.59 13.82 -11.08
C SER A 88 -2.35 15.33 -10.93
N GLU A 89 -2.60 15.90 -9.75
CA GLU A 89 -2.49 17.34 -9.51
C GLU A 89 -1.65 17.63 -8.27
N LYS A 90 -2.31 17.73 -7.10
CA LYS A 90 -1.69 18.04 -5.82
C LYS A 90 -1.99 16.89 -4.86
N PRO A 91 -1.07 15.94 -4.69
CA PRO A 91 -1.34 14.76 -3.91
C PRO A 91 -1.49 15.08 -2.42
N TYR A 92 -2.26 14.26 -1.71
CA TYR A 92 -2.39 14.32 -0.26
C TYR A 92 -2.64 12.94 0.35
N LEU A 93 -2.29 12.79 1.63
CA LEU A 93 -2.41 11.53 2.37
C LEU A 93 -3.75 11.46 3.11
N LEU A 94 -4.44 10.33 2.95
CA LEU A 94 -5.54 9.91 3.80
C LEU A 94 -5.14 8.62 4.52
N SER A 95 -4.99 8.66 5.84
CA SER A 95 -4.67 7.48 6.66
C SER A 95 -5.90 6.91 7.35
N ILE A 96 -6.11 5.60 7.21
CA ILE A 96 -7.24 4.86 7.79
C ILE A 96 -6.69 3.71 8.63
N ALA A 97 -6.67 3.89 9.95
CA ALA A 97 -6.30 2.82 10.88
C ALA A 97 -7.45 1.82 11.00
N ASN A 98 -7.14 0.52 11.12
CA ASN A 98 -8.13 -0.56 11.13
C ASN A 98 -9.13 -0.43 9.96
N PRO A 99 -8.65 -0.51 8.70
CA PRO A 99 -9.47 -0.19 7.53
C PRO A 99 -10.71 -1.06 7.42
N LEU A 100 -10.66 -2.32 7.85
CA LEU A 100 -11.81 -3.24 7.78
C LEU A 100 -12.94 -2.88 8.76
N LYS A 101 -12.68 -2.04 9.77
CA LYS A 101 -13.73 -1.49 10.65
C LYS A 101 -14.47 -0.32 10.01
N HIS A 102 -13.85 0.36 9.05
CA HIS A 102 -14.35 1.61 8.47
C HIS A 102 -14.77 1.49 7.01
N LEU A 103 -14.33 0.43 6.31
CA LEU A 103 -14.59 0.19 4.90
C LEU A 103 -15.13 -1.22 4.71
N GLU A 104 -16.17 -1.35 3.89
CA GLU A 104 -16.73 -2.64 3.49
C GLU A 104 -16.08 -3.13 2.20
N PHE A 105 -15.66 -4.40 2.19
CA PHE A 105 -15.06 -5.04 1.02
C PHE A 105 -15.91 -6.21 0.55
N LYS A 106 -16.12 -6.30 -0.77
CA LYS A 106 -16.74 -7.46 -1.41
C LYS A 106 -15.67 -8.34 -2.05
N VAL A 107 -15.68 -9.63 -1.72
CA VAL A 107 -14.82 -10.63 -2.37
C VAL A 107 -15.16 -10.70 -3.86
N CYS A 108 -14.14 -10.61 -4.72
CA CYS A 108 -14.27 -10.65 -6.17
C CYS A 108 -13.16 -11.51 -6.79
N GLU A 109 -13.49 -12.73 -7.22
CA GLU A 109 -12.54 -13.61 -7.92
C GLU A 109 -12.27 -13.11 -9.35
N ARG A 110 -10.99 -13.08 -9.75
CA ARG A 110 -10.56 -12.67 -11.09
C ARG A 110 -9.54 -13.66 -11.65
N LYS A 111 -9.75 -14.12 -12.88
CA LYS A 111 -8.77 -14.93 -13.61
C LYS A 111 -7.67 -14.02 -14.17
N GLN A 112 -6.41 -14.37 -13.94
CA GLN A 112 -5.27 -13.61 -14.47
C GLN A 112 -5.14 -13.83 -15.99
N LYS A 113 -4.73 -12.78 -16.72
CA LYS A 113 -4.43 -12.90 -18.15
C LYS A 113 -3.15 -13.72 -18.35
N SER A 114 -3.11 -14.54 -19.39
CA SER A 114 -1.90 -15.24 -19.82
C SER A 114 -0.79 -14.25 -20.17
N ILE A 115 0.42 -14.48 -19.65
CA ILE A 115 1.61 -13.67 -19.92
C ILE A 115 2.45 -14.41 -20.97
N LEU A 116 2.87 -13.70 -22.02
CA LEU A 116 3.87 -14.20 -22.98
C LEU A 116 5.23 -13.68 -22.54
N GLU A 117 6.21 -14.58 -22.44
CA GLU A 117 7.58 -14.25 -22.05
C GLU A 117 8.55 -14.59 -23.18
N TYR A 118 9.55 -13.74 -23.37
CA TYR A 118 10.63 -13.97 -24.33
C TYR A 118 11.92 -14.20 -23.55
N HIS A 119 12.47 -15.40 -23.72
CA HIS A 119 13.66 -15.84 -22.99
C HIS A 119 14.88 -15.71 -23.90
N LEU A 120 15.98 -15.19 -23.36
CA LEU A 120 17.24 -15.05 -24.10
C LEU A 120 17.71 -16.42 -24.58
N ILE A 121 17.99 -16.57 -25.87
CA ILE A 121 18.71 -17.73 -26.40
C ILE A 121 20.20 -17.46 -26.21
N GLY A 122 20.77 -17.96 -25.11
CA GLY A 122 22.19 -17.82 -24.77
C GLY A 122 22.45 -17.30 -23.36
N GLN A 123 23.65 -16.77 -23.12
CA GLN A 123 24.06 -16.15 -21.86
C GLN A 123 24.67 -14.77 -22.11
N ILE A 124 24.46 -13.86 -21.16
CA ILE A 124 25.14 -12.54 -21.15
C ILE A 124 26.61 -12.79 -20.80
N LYS A 125 27.52 -12.21 -21.59
CA LYS A 125 28.98 -12.25 -21.34
C LYS A 125 29.41 -11.11 -20.44
#